data_AF-A0AAN5AL32-F1
#
_entry.id   AF-A0AAN5AL32-F1
#
_cell.length_a   1.000
_cell.length_b   1.000
_cell.length_c   1.000
_cell.angle_alpha   90.00
_cell.angle_beta   90.00
_cell.angle_gamma   90.00
#
_symmetry.space_group_name_H-M   'P 1'
#
loop_
_entity.id
_entity.type
_entity.pdbx_description
1 polymer ?
#
loop_
_entity_poly.entity_id
_entity_poly.type
_entity_poly.pdbx_seq_one_letter_code
_entity_poly.pdbx_strand_id
1 'polypeptide(L)'
;MLNVSKNKMYSQTEENRLQTLKTLVTPQYGKILAKWLVGILALTFLIMFVPWQQNINGYGKVTAFHPSNRPQNVQTTIAGRIESWKVREGQYVHAGDTLMVISEIKDKFFDPQLLPRTQEQLFAKENSLNAK
;
A
#
# COMPACT_ATOMS: atom_id res chain seq x y z
N MET A 1 49.25 -56.60 -8.07
CA MET A 1 49.89 -56.41 -9.39
C MET A 1 49.52 -57.58 -10.28
N LEU A 2 48.68 -57.36 -11.29
CA LEU A 2 48.57 -58.22 -12.47
C LEU A 2 47.94 -57.39 -13.58
N ASN A 3 48.83 -56.70 -14.30
CA ASN A 3 48.53 -55.91 -15.49
C ASN A 3 48.57 -56.87 -16.67
N VAL A 4 47.42 -57.46 -17.02
CA VAL A 4 47.33 -58.41 -18.11
C VAL A 4 46.62 -57.77 -19.29
N SER A 5 47.42 -57.51 -20.32
CA SER A 5 47.07 -57.14 -21.69
C SER A 5 46.92 -55.64 -22.00
N LYS A 6 47.87 -55.13 -22.81
CA LYS A 6 47.85 -53.82 -23.48
C LYS A 6 46.97 -53.83 -24.74
N ASN A 7 45.85 -54.55 -24.75
CA ASN A 7 44.95 -54.52 -25.89
C ASN A 7 43.67 -53.78 -25.50
N LYS A 8 43.59 -52.50 -25.86
CA LYS A 8 42.38 -51.67 -25.75
C LYS A 8 41.37 -52.12 -26.82
N MET A 9 40.89 -53.35 -26.70
CA MET A 9 39.83 -53.94 -27.53
C MET A 9 38.45 -53.44 -27.06
N TYR A 10 38.27 -52.12 -26.93
CA TYR A 10 36.97 -51.55 -26.58
C TYR A 10 36.68 -50.17 -27.19
N SER A 11 37.54 -49.64 -28.07
CA SER A 11 37.32 -48.28 -28.62
C SER A 11 36.92 -48.22 -30.09
N GLN A 12 36.80 -49.34 -30.82
CA GLN A 12 36.65 -49.27 -32.28
C GLN A 12 35.71 -50.28 -32.95
N THR A 13 34.93 -51.08 -32.21
CA THR A 13 34.28 -52.28 -32.79
C THR A 13 32.76 -52.36 -32.70
N GLU A 14 32.02 -51.32 -32.30
CA GLU A 14 30.56 -51.48 -32.13
C GLU A 14 29.71 -50.39 -32.80
N GLU A 15 30.25 -49.57 -33.70
CA GLU A 15 29.42 -48.67 -34.51
C GLU A 15 29.10 -49.23 -35.91
N ASN A 16 29.88 -50.21 -36.38
CA ASN A 16 29.77 -50.75 -37.75
C ASN A 16 29.23 -52.20 -37.84
N ARG A 17 29.11 -52.95 -36.74
CA ARG A 17 28.62 -54.35 -36.78
C ARG A 17 27.11 -54.48 -36.83
N LEU A 18 26.38 -53.54 -36.24
CA LEU A 18 24.92 -53.61 -36.16
C LEU A 18 24.32 -52.83 -37.32
N GLN A 19 24.16 -53.48 -38.47
CA GLN A 19 23.45 -52.91 -39.63
C GLN A 19 22.04 -52.43 -39.24
N THR A 20 21.44 -53.07 -38.24
CA THR A 20 20.16 -52.72 -37.63
C THR A 20 20.11 -51.28 -37.09
N LEU A 21 21.21 -50.75 -36.56
CA LEU A 21 21.30 -49.37 -36.06
C LEU A 21 21.33 -48.35 -37.22
N LYS A 22 21.91 -48.70 -38.37
CA LYS A 22 21.90 -47.84 -39.56
C LYS A 22 20.52 -47.76 -40.22
N THR A 23 19.68 -48.78 -40.02
CA THR A 23 18.28 -48.80 -40.47
C THR A 23 17.31 -48.12 -39.51
N LEU A 24 17.73 -47.79 -38.28
CA LEU A 24 16.98 -46.95 -37.34
C LEU A 24 17.05 -45.48 -37.80
N VAL A 25 16.46 -45.21 -38.96
CA VAL A 25 16.21 -43.85 -39.43
C VAL A 25 15.23 -43.23 -38.44
N THR A 26 15.67 -42.18 -37.74
CA THR A 26 14.79 -41.43 -36.84
C THR A 26 13.52 -41.06 -37.61
N PRO A 27 12.33 -41.47 -37.15
CA PRO A 27 11.09 -41.29 -37.89
C PRO A 27 10.93 -39.80 -38.19
N GLN A 28 10.59 -39.46 -39.44
CA GLN A 28 10.44 -38.07 -39.87
C GLN A 28 9.43 -37.33 -38.97
N TYR A 29 8.38 -38.04 -38.53
CA TYR A 29 7.40 -37.56 -37.55
C TYR A 29 8.00 -37.16 -36.20
N GLY A 30 9.03 -37.86 -35.71
CA GLY A 30 9.72 -37.50 -34.47
C GLY A 30 10.54 -36.21 -34.59
N LYS A 31 11.18 -35.99 -35.74
CA LYS A 31 11.90 -34.73 -36.02
C LYS A 31 10.93 -33.55 -36.16
N ILE A 32 9.78 -33.80 -36.78
CA ILE A 32 8.70 -32.80 -36.90
C ILE A 32 8.18 -32.45 -35.49
N LEU A 33 7.87 -33.44 -34.67
CA LEU A 33 7.39 -33.24 -33.30
C LEU A 33 8.40 -32.49 -32.43
N ALA A 34 9.70 -32.82 -32.53
CA ALA A 34 10.75 -32.09 -31.81
C ALA A 34 10.83 -30.61 -32.23
N LYS A 35 10.67 -30.30 -33.52
CA LYS A 35 10.64 -28.90 -34.01
C LYS A 35 9.42 -28.14 -33.48
N TRP A 36 8.25 -28.77 -33.44
CA TRP A 36 7.04 -28.18 -32.84
C TRP A 36 7.22 -27.90 -31.35
N LEU A 37 7.79 -28.85 -30.60
CA LEU A 37 8.09 -28.65 -29.18
C LEU A 37 9.02 -27.46 -28.93
N VAL A 38 10.10 -27.37 -29.70
CA VAL A 38 11.03 -26.23 -29.60
C VAL A 38 10.35 -24.92 -29.98
N GLY A 39 9.51 -24.92 -31.02
CA GLY A 39 8.74 -23.75 -31.43
C GLY A 39 7.77 -23.26 -30.36
N ILE A 40 7.01 -24.17 -29.73
CA ILE A 40 6.09 -23.83 -28.64
C ILE A 40 6.88 -23.27 -27.44
N LEU A 41 7.98 -23.91 -27.08
CA LEU A 41 8.82 -23.47 -25.96
C LEU A 41 9.39 -22.06 -26.20
N ALA A 42 9.88 -21.79 -27.40
CA ALA A 42 10.36 -20.47 -27.78
C ALA A 42 9.25 -19.41 -27.77
N LEU A 43 8.05 -19.76 -28.25
CA LEU A 43 6.89 -18.86 -28.22
C LEU A 43 6.46 -18.53 -26.79
N THR A 44 6.38 -19.52 -25.91
CA THR A 44 6.08 -19.30 -24.48
C THR A 44 7.13 -18.41 -23.83
N PHE A 45 8.41 -18.64 -24.13
CA PHE A 45 9.49 -17.80 -23.61
C PHE A 45 9.35 -16.33 -24.06
N LEU A 46 8.99 -16.08 -25.32
CA LEU A 46 8.74 -14.73 -25.82
C LEU A 46 7.54 -14.05 -25.15
N ILE A 47 6.45 -14.79 -24.92
CA ILE A 47 5.24 -14.27 -24.25
C ILE A 47 5.53 -13.83 -22.81
N MET A 48 6.51 -14.44 -22.12
CA MET A 48 6.91 -14.02 -20.77
C MET A 48 7.49 -12.60 -20.71
N PHE A 49 8.07 -12.10 -21.80
CA PHE A 49 8.59 -10.73 -21.88
C PHE A 49 7.52 -9.71 -22.31
N VAL A 50 6.31 -10.18 -22.67
CA VAL A 50 5.18 -9.30 -22.88
C VAL A 50 4.71 -8.82 -21.52
N PRO A 51 4.56 -7.50 -21.30
CA PRO A 51 4.03 -6.98 -20.04
C PRO A 51 2.54 -7.35 -19.95
N TRP A 52 2.24 -8.55 -19.44
CA TRP A 52 0.88 -8.98 -19.20
C TRP A 52 0.26 -8.08 -18.14
N GLN A 53 -0.74 -7.29 -18.53
CA GLN A 53 -1.51 -6.47 -17.61
C GLN A 53 -2.78 -7.20 -17.22
N GLN A 54 -2.90 -7.52 -15.92
CA GLN A 54 -4.14 -8.05 -15.36
C GLN A 54 -5.00 -6.88 -14.86
N ASN A 55 -6.11 -6.62 -15.53
CA ASN A 55 -7.10 -5.65 -15.05
C ASN A 55 -8.00 -6.33 -14.02
N ILE A 56 -8.03 -5.79 -12.80
CA ILE A 56 -8.93 -6.22 -11.72
C ILE A 56 -9.78 -5.01 -11.32
N ASN A 57 -11.10 -5.20 -11.26
CA ASN A 57 -12.01 -4.17 -10.78
C ASN A 57 -11.96 -4.12 -9.25
N GLY A 58 -11.47 -3.00 -8.71
CA GLY A 58 -11.48 -2.70 -7.27
C GLY A 58 -12.47 -1.59 -6.96
N TYR A 59 -13.21 -1.72 -5.86
CA TYR A 59 -14.04 -0.64 -5.32
C TYR A 59 -13.22 0.15 -4.30
N GLY A 60 -13.20 1.48 -4.42
CA GLY A 60 -12.55 2.39 -3.48
C GLY A 60 -13.49 3.53 -3.11
N LYS A 61 -13.36 4.07 -1.89
CA LYS A 61 -14.13 5.24 -1.44
C LYS A 61 -13.23 6.46 -1.45
N VAL A 62 -13.60 7.49 -2.21
CA VAL A 62 -12.94 8.80 -2.14
C VAL A 62 -13.45 9.51 -0.89
N THR A 63 -12.54 9.84 0.03
CA THR A 63 -12.85 10.60 1.25
C THR A 63 -12.02 11.89 1.26
N ALA A 64 -12.53 12.95 1.89
CA ALA A 64 -11.79 14.20 2.00
C ALA A 64 -10.55 14.02 2.88
N PHE A 65 -9.42 14.62 2.49
CA PHE A 65 -8.15 14.51 3.21
C PHE A 65 -8.20 15.13 4.61
N HIS A 66 -8.83 16.30 4.74
CA HIS A 66 -8.98 16.96 6.03
C HIS A 66 -10.28 16.54 6.74
N PRO A 67 -10.22 16.22 8.05
CA PRO A 67 -11.40 15.89 8.85
C PRO A 67 -12.48 16.98 8.82
N SER A 68 -12.10 18.26 8.72
CA SER A 68 -12.99 19.42 8.63
C SER A 68 -13.89 19.42 7.40
N ASN A 69 -13.44 18.79 6.31
CA ASN A 69 -14.14 18.79 5.04
C ASN A 69 -15.16 17.64 4.96
N ARG A 70 -15.25 16.82 6.02
CA ARG A 70 -16.23 15.74 6.14
C ARG A 70 -17.40 16.22 6.99
N PRO A 71 -18.66 15.93 6.61
CA PRO A 71 -19.79 16.16 7.50
C PRO A 71 -19.66 15.22 8.71
N GLN A 72 -19.46 15.80 9.90
CA GLN A 72 -19.36 15.07 11.15
C GLN A 72 -20.47 15.51 12.10
N ASN A 73 -21.19 14.54 12.67
CA ASN A 73 -22.13 14.79 13.76
C ASN A 73 -21.36 14.79 15.08
N VAL A 74 -20.89 15.95 15.52
CA VAL A 74 -20.29 16.10 16.84
C VAL A 74 -21.40 16.21 17.88
N GLN A 75 -21.62 15.14 18.63
CA GLN A 75 -22.56 15.11 19.75
C GLN A 75 -21.95 15.88 20.93
N THR A 76 -22.29 17.17 21.04
CA THR A 76 -21.80 18.04 22.12
C THR A 76 -22.94 18.40 23.08
N THR A 77 -22.66 18.36 24.38
CA THR A 77 -23.59 18.78 25.44
C THR A 77 -23.91 20.28 25.35
N ILE A 78 -22.95 21.08 24.87
CA ILE A 78 -23.06 22.53 24.66
C ILE A 78 -23.00 22.80 23.16
N ALA A 79 -23.99 23.51 22.61
CA ALA A 79 -23.95 23.80 21.18
C ALA A 79 -22.88 24.84 20.87
N GLY A 80 -21.87 24.41 20.10
CA GLY A 80 -20.74 25.23 19.70
C GLY A 80 -20.36 24.96 18.25
N ARG A 81 -19.59 25.88 17.67
CA ARG A 81 -18.95 25.72 16.37
C ARG A 81 -17.50 25.28 16.57
N ILE A 82 -17.03 24.35 15.73
CA ILE A 82 -15.62 23.98 15.67
C ILE A 82 -14.82 25.19 15.18
N GLU A 83 -13.89 25.69 16.00
CA GLU A 83 -13.04 26.83 15.67
C GLU A 83 -11.77 26.36 14.95
N SER A 84 -11.08 25.37 15.51
CA SER A 84 -9.87 24.82 14.91
C SER A 84 -9.62 23.37 15.31
N TRP A 85 -9.07 22.60 14.37
CA TRP A 85 -8.52 21.27 14.64
C TRP A 85 -7.07 21.41 15.07
N LYS A 86 -6.67 20.71 16.14
CA LYS A 86 -5.29 20.70 16.63
C LYS A 86 -4.53 19.41 16.29
N VAL A 87 -5.26 18.39 15.83
CA VAL A 87 -4.70 17.09 15.44
C VAL A 87 -5.12 16.67 14.03
N ARG A 88 -4.35 15.76 13.43
CA ARG A 88 -4.62 15.16 12.11
C ARG A 88 -5.04 13.71 12.24
N GLU A 89 -5.74 13.21 11.22
CA GLU A 89 -6.12 11.80 11.14
C GLU A 89 -4.88 10.89 11.13
N GLY A 90 -4.88 9.84 11.96
CA GLY A 90 -3.74 8.94 12.13
C GLY A 90 -2.63 9.45 13.07
N GLN A 91 -2.78 10.64 13.66
CA GLN A 91 -1.85 11.16 14.65
C GLN A 91 -2.04 10.44 15.99
N TYR A 92 -0.94 9.97 16.57
CA TYR A 92 -0.94 9.42 17.92
C TYR A 92 -1.12 10.54 18.96
N VAL A 93 -1.99 10.35 19.95
CA VAL A 93 -2.31 11.33 20.98
C VAL A 93 -2.21 10.70 22.37
N HIS A 94 -1.79 11.50 23.34
CA HIS A 94 -1.72 11.11 24.75
C HIS A 94 -2.90 11.68 25.55
N ALA A 95 -3.14 11.11 26.73
CA ALA A 95 -4.16 11.63 27.63
C ALA A 95 -3.80 13.06 28.07
N GLY A 96 -4.70 14.01 27.80
CA GLY A 96 -4.50 15.43 28.06
C GLY A 96 -4.23 16.26 26.80
N ASP A 97 -4.00 15.64 25.65
CA ASP A 97 -3.80 16.38 24.39
C ASP A 97 -5.11 16.99 23.87
N THR A 98 -5.02 18.26 23.47
CA THR A 98 -6.15 18.96 22.86
C THR A 98 -6.36 18.50 21.42
N LEU A 99 -7.53 17.92 21.14
CA LEU A 99 -7.88 17.44 19.80
C LEU A 99 -8.41 18.58 18.91
N MET A 100 -9.23 19.46 19.48
CA MET A 100 -9.90 20.54 18.76
C MET A 100 -10.34 21.64 19.74
N VAL A 101 -10.58 22.84 19.20
CA VAL A 101 -11.15 23.97 19.92
C VAL A 101 -12.56 24.22 19.41
N ILE A 102 -13.51 24.32 20.34
CA ILE A 102 -14.93 24.58 20.06
C ILE A 102 -15.28 25.91 20.71
N SER A 103 -15.86 26.84 19.95
CA SER A 103 -16.41 28.08 20.49
C SER A 103 -17.92 27.95 20.66
N GLU A 104 -18.45 28.43 21.76
CA GLU A 104 -19.90 28.46 22.00
C GLU A 104 -20.59 29.49 21.11
N ILE A 105 -21.79 29.16 20.63
CA ILE A 105 -22.60 30.05 19.78
C ILE A 105 -24.04 30.25 20.29
N LYS A 106 -24.39 29.73 21.48
CA LYS A 106 -25.74 29.86 22.03
C LYS A 106 -25.87 31.08 22.92
N ASP A 107 -26.70 32.03 22.51
CA ASP A 107 -26.99 33.27 23.23
C ASP A 107 -27.47 33.05 24.67
N LYS A 108 -28.13 31.92 24.95
CA LYS A 108 -28.64 31.57 26.30
C LYS A 108 -27.53 31.50 27.38
N PHE A 109 -26.29 31.24 26.97
CA PHE A 109 -25.16 31.11 27.88
C PHE A 109 -24.23 32.33 27.86
N PHE A 110 -24.51 33.33 27.02
CA PHE A 110 -23.86 34.63 27.11
C PHE A 110 -24.42 35.39 28.32
N ASP A 111 -23.54 35.91 29.16
CA ASP A 111 -23.93 36.80 30.27
C ASP A 111 -24.44 38.14 29.69
N PRO A 112 -25.74 38.47 29.83
CA PRO A 112 -26.28 39.74 29.34
C PRO A 112 -25.62 40.95 30.00
N GLN A 113 -25.04 40.74 31.19
CA GLN A 113 -24.37 41.76 32.00
C GLN A 113 -22.85 41.70 31.87
N LEU A 114 -22.30 41.00 30.87
CA LEU A 114 -20.84 40.89 30.68
C LEU A 114 -20.18 42.26 30.56
N LEU A 115 -20.76 43.17 29.77
CA LEU A 115 -20.26 44.54 29.58
C LEU A 115 -20.23 45.34 30.90
N PRO A 116 -21.36 45.53 31.62
CA PRO A 116 -21.35 46.28 32.87
C PRO A 116 -20.43 45.65 33.94
N ARG A 117 -20.38 44.32 34.05
CA ARG A 117 -19.47 43.63 34.98
C ARG A 117 -18.00 43.84 34.66
N THR A 118 -17.64 43.82 33.38
CA THR A 118 -16.26 44.08 32.94
C THR A 118 -15.87 45.53 33.26
N GLN A 119 -16.82 46.46 33.10
CA GLN A 119 -16.61 47.86 33.44
C GLN A 119 -16.47 48.09 34.95
N GLU A 120 -17.27 47.42 35.78
CA GLU A 120 -17.11 47.43 37.24
C GLU A 120 -15.74 46.88 37.67
N GLN A 121 -15.26 45.80 37.05
CA GLN A 121 -13.93 45.25 37.32
C GLN A 121 -12.81 46.21 36.92
N LEU A 122 -12.94 46.92 35.79
CA LEU A 122 -12.01 47.96 35.37
C LEU A 122 -11.92 49.08 36.40
N PHE A 123 -13.06 49.66 36.80
CA PHE A 123 -13.09 50.72 37.81
C PHE A 123 -12.51 50.26 39.15
N ALA A 124 -12.83 49.04 39.60
CA ALA A 124 -12.27 48.48 40.83
C ALA A 124 -10.74 48.37 40.77
N LYS A 125 -10.17 47.95 39.61
CA LYS A 125 -8.72 47.88 39.41
C LYS A 125 -8.07 49.26 39.36
N GLU A 126 -8.67 50.23 38.68
CA GLU A 126 -8.17 51.61 38.64
C GLU A 126 -8.13 52.22 40.04
N ASN A 127 -9.21 52.06 40.82
CA ASN A 127 -9.28 52.55 42.19
C ASN A 127 -8.25 51.88 43.10
N SER A 128 -8.00 50.57 42.92
CA SER A 128 -6.95 49.86 43.67
C SER A 128 -5.54 50.34 43.35
N LEU A 129 -5.28 50.83 42.13
CA LEU A 129 -3.99 51.41 41.74
C LEU A 129 -3.81 52.81 42.33
N ASN A 130 -4.87 53.62 42.33
CA ASN A 130 -4.84 54.98 42.87
C ASN A 130 -4.80 55.02 44.41
N ALA A 131 -5.28 53.98 45.09
CA ALA A 131 -5.26 53.85 46.55
C ALA A 131 -3.91 53.38 47.12
N LYS A 132 -2.88 53.22 46.27
CA LYS A 132 -1.54 52.76 46.62
C LYS A 132 -0.53 53.89 46.47
#